data_AF-K2DR99-F1
#
_entry.id   AF-K2DR99-F1
#
_cell.length_a   1.000
_cell.length_b   1.000
_cell.length_c   1.000
_cell.angle_alpha   90.00
_cell.angle_beta   90.00
_cell.angle_gamma   90.00
#
_symmetry.space_group_name_H-M   'P 1'
#
loop_
_entity.id
_entity.type
_entity.pdbx_description
1 polymer ?
#
loop_
_entity_poly.entity_id
_entity_poly.type
_entity_poly.pdbx_seq_one_letter_code
_entity_poly.pdbx_strand_id
1 'polypeptide(L)' 'MSVDKAAKGLIKKGVKVTEPTLNMIEMAFRAYDPCFGCATHSLPGKMPLQVTIHD' A
#
# COMPACT_ATOMS: atom_id res chain seq x y z
N MET A 1 -7.12 4.86 4.53
CA MET A 1 -6.77 3.43 4.37
C MET A 1 -6.54 2.81 5.74
N SER A 2 -6.84 1.52 5.93
CA SER A 2 -6.62 0.87 7.23
C SER A 2 -5.16 0.86 7.69
N VAL A 3 -4.19 0.89 6.77
CA VAL A 3 -2.77 1.00 7.13
C VAL A 3 -2.47 2.33 7.83
N ASP A 4 -3.07 3.45 7.37
CA ASP A 4 -2.96 4.77 8.03
C ASP A 4 -3.58 4.75 9.44
N LYS A 5 -4.71 4.07 9.61
CA LYS A 5 -5.33 3.91 10.93
C LYS A 5 -4.46 3.06 11.86
N ALA A 6 -3.88 1.97 11.37
CA ALA A 6 -2.97 1.12 12.13
C ALA A 6 -1.71 1.89 12.58
N ALA A 7 -1.11 2.67 11.67
CA ALA A 7 0.04 3.51 11.97
C ALA A 7 -0.27 4.56 13.03
N LYS A 8 -1.41 5.27 12.95
CA LYS A 8 -1.84 6.24 13.95
C LYS A 8 -2.18 5.62 15.32
N GLY A 9 -2.58 4.34 15.35
CA GLY A 9 -2.82 3.61 16.59
C GLY A 9 -1.54 3.22 17.33
N LEU A 10 -0.49 2.88 16.57
CA LEU A 10 0.79 2.38 17.09
C LEU A 10 1.82 3.50 17.34
N ILE A 11 1.84 4.55 16.51
CA ILE A 11 2.78 5.67 16.62
C ILE A 11 2.13 6.80 17.39
N LYS A 12 2.60 7.04 18.62
CA LYS A 12 2.10 8.11 19.51
C LYS A 12 3.22 9.08 19.87
N LYS A 13 2.88 10.36 20.08
CA LYS A 13 3.85 11.39 20.49
C LYS A 13 4.54 10.98 21.79
N GLY A 14 5.87 11.08 21.82
CA GLY A 14 6.69 10.74 22.99
C GLY A 14 7.03 9.25 23.13
N VAL A 15 6.49 8.37 22.28
CA VAL A 15 6.85 6.95 22.25
C VAL A 15 7.95 6.74 21.22
N LYS A 16 9.05 6.10 21.63
CA LYS A 16 10.14 5.74 20.70
C LYS A 16 9.61 4.72 19.70
N VAL A 17 9.69 5.06 18.42
CA VAL A 17 9.39 4.12 17.34
C VAL A 17 10.49 3.08 17.30
N THR A 18 10.12 1.81 17.38
CA THR A 18 11.02 0.66 17.39
C THR A 18 10.71 -0.27 16.23
N GLU A 19 11.69 -1.08 15.83
CA GLU A 19 11.53 -2.10 14.77
C GLU A 19 10.29 -3.00 14.94
N PRO A 20 9.97 -3.54 16.13
CA PRO A 20 8.74 -4.31 16.33
C PRO A 20 7.47 -3.51 16.01
N THR A 21 7.48 -2.20 16.28
CA THR A 21 6.35 -1.31 15.98
C THR A 21 6.17 -1.12 14.48
N LEU A 22 7.27 -0.96 13.74
CA LEU A 22 7.27 -0.85 12.29
C LEU A 22 6.81 -2.16 11.64
N ASN A 23 7.31 -3.31 12.13
CA ASN A 23 6.90 -4.62 11.61
C ASN A 23 5.39 -4.88 11.80
N MET A 24 4.77 -4.41 12.89
CA MET A 24 3.31 -4.49 13.07
C MET A 24 2.55 -3.66 12.03
N ILE A 25 3.09 -2.50 11.63
CA ILE A 25 2.50 -1.68 10.56
C ILE A 25 2.68 -2.38 9.19
N GLU A 26 3.82 -3.01 8.96
CA GLU A 26 4.04 -3.84 7.77
C GLU A 26 3.10 -5.04 7.69
N MET A 27 2.76 -5.67 8.82
CA MET A 27 1.74 -6.73 8.84
C MET A 27 0.38 -6.22 8.35
N ALA A 28 -0.04 -5.02 8.80
CA ALA A 28 -1.27 -4.40 8.31
C ALA A 28 -1.18 -4.09 6.81
N PHE A 29 0.00 -3.68 6.32
CA PHE A 29 0.25 -3.45 4.91
C PHE A 29 0.17 -4.74 4.07
N ARG A 30 0.78 -5.85 4.52
CA ARG A 30 0.74 -7.17 3.85
C ARG A 30 -0.69 -7.71 3.72
N ALA A 31 -1.56 -7.46 4.71
CA ALA A 31 -2.95 -7.90 4.68
C ALA A 31 -3.79 -7.25 3.56
N TYR A 32 -3.37 -6.07 3.07
CA TYR A 32 -4.02 -5.41 1.93
C TYR A 32 -3.47 -5.85 0.57
N ASP A 33 -2.37 -6.60 0.56
CA ASP A 33 -1.66 -7.08 -0.62
C ASP A 33 -1.64 -6.07 -1.80
N PRO A 34 -1.20 -4.82 -1.59
CA PRO A 34 -1.16 -3.87 -2.67
C PRO A 34 -0.04 -4.24 -3.65
N CYS A 35 -0.41 -4.69 -4.85
CA CYS A 35 0.54 -4.94 -5.93
C CYS A 35 1.22 -3.63 -6.34
N PHE A 36 2.45 -3.40 -5.87
CA PHE A 36 3.21 -2.20 -6.24
C PHE A 36 3.58 -2.16 -7.73
N GLY A 37 3.85 -3.30 -8.37
CA GLY A 37 4.08 -3.34 -9.81
C GLY A 37 2.86 -2.93 -10.65
N CYS A 38 1.66 -3.31 -10.20
CA CYS A 38 0.41 -2.93 -10.84
C CYS A 38 0.08 -1.45 -10.61
N ALA A 39 0.35 -0.96 -9.40
CA ALA A 39 0.16 0.45 -9.04
C ALA A 39 1.09 1.39 -9.82
N THR A 40 2.35 0.98 -10.05
CA THR A 40 3.29 1.76 -10.87
C THR A 40 2.90 1.79 -12.35
N HIS A 41 2.20 0.77 -12.85
CA HIS A 41 1.66 0.79 -14.21
C HIS A 41 0.39 1.65 -14.35
N SER A 42 -0.19 2.14 -13.24
CA SER A 42 -1.40 2.99 -13.27
C SER A 42 -1.13 4.49 -13.11
N LEU A 43 0.08 4.93 -12.74
CA LEU A 43 0.40 6.34 -12.49
C LEU A 43 1.77 6.74 -13.09
N PRO A 44 1.86 7.72 -14.02
CA PRO A 44 0.82 8.57 -14.58
C PRO A 44 0.34 8.05 -15.95
N GLY A 45 -0.68 7.18 -15.94
CA GLY A 45 -1.65 7.14 -17.03
C GLY A 45 -1.49 6.01 -18.06
N LYS A 46 -2.53 5.16 -18.04
CA LYS A 46 -2.99 4.18 -19.04
C LYS A 46 -2.40 2.78 -18.96
N MET A 47 -3.32 1.82 -18.87
CA MET A 47 -3.09 0.41 -19.17
C MET A 47 -2.61 0.32 -20.64
N PRO A 48 -1.43 -0.25 -20.96
CA PRO A 48 -0.86 -0.26 -22.30
C PRO A 48 -1.59 -1.18 -23.29
N LEU A 49 -2.76 -1.71 -22.93
CA LEU A 49 -3.51 -2.65 -23.75
C LEU A 49 -4.50 -1.91 -24.66
N GLN A 50 -4.17 -1.83 -25.94
CA GLN A 50 -5.09 -1.41 -26.99
C GLN A 50 -5.80 -2.65 -27.54
N VAL A 51 -7.11 -2.76 -27.31
CA VAL A 51 -7.93 -3.86 -27.82
C VAL A 51 -8.70 -3.36 -29.05
N THR A 52 -8.54 -4.06 -30.17
CA THR A 52 -9.32 -3.85 -31.39
C THR A 52 -10.21 -5.08 -31.59
N ILE A 53 -11.53 -4.88 -31.59
CA ILE A 53 -12.52 -5.94 -31.84
C ILE A 53 -12.92 -5.87 -33.31
N HIS A 54 -12.92 -7.02 -33.97
CA HIS A 54 -13.42 -7.20 -35.33
C HIS A 54 -14.55 -8.25 -35.29
N ASP A 55 -15.56 -8.10 -36.15
CA ASP A 55 -16.64 -9.07 -36.35
C ASP A 55 -16.13 -10.42 -36.90
#